data_AF-A0A1H9FKP9-F1
#
_entry.id   AF-A0A1H9FKP9-F1
#
_cell.length_a   1.000
_cell.length_b   1.000
_cell.length_c   1.000
_cell.angle_alpha   90.00
_cell.angle_beta   90.00
_cell.angle_gamma   90.00
#
_symmetry.space_group_name_H-M   'P 1'
#
loop_
_entity.id
_entity.type
_entity.pdbx_description
1 polymer ?
#
loop_
_entity_poly.entity_id
_entity_poly.type
_entity_poly.pdbx_seq_one_letter_code
_entity_poly.pdbx_strand_id
1 'polypeptide(L)'
;MDYLDIGRSGIWTIMLPINILIGEYTLYFKLNGRSRKNTHIIMSSICLLTVVILKYIGNHPYYLVALILSTFGGIIQQEWIWRDEKEIITFNKVDIFLKGIKICMGIIILFIIPVIRMKLSFVFLNLPLPDRYIAYFILIALGLEHIVLNGLLIKKFYYRR
;
A
#
# COMPACT_ATOMS: atom_id res chain seq x y z
N MET A 1 10.81 14.38 -25.70
CA MET A 1 9.57 13.56 -25.69
C MET A 1 9.39 13.12 -24.25
N ASP A 2 8.77 13.98 -23.46
CA ASP A 2 8.96 14.01 -22.00
C ASP A 2 7.77 13.38 -21.24
N TYR A 3 6.96 12.62 -21.97
CA TYR A 3 5.68 12.06 -21.49
C TYR A 3 5.81 10.62 -20.97
N LEU A 4 7.01 10.03 -21.04
CA LEU A 4 7.32 8.67 -20.59
C LEU A 4 8.58 8.66 -19.72
N ASP A 5 8.73 9.65 -18.84
CA ASP A 5 9.78 9.60 -17.83
C ASP A 5 9.38 8.58 -16.75
N ILE A 6 9.85 7.34 -16.95
CA ILE A 6 9.49 6.11 -16.21
C ILE A 6 9.83 6.21 -14.70
N GLY A 7 10.65 7.17 -14.27
CA GLY A 7 10.77 7.54 -12.86
C GLY A 7 9.43 7.97 -12.23
N ARG A 8 8.55 8.60 -13.02
CA ARG A 8 7.19 8.98 -12.59
C ARG A 8 6.26 7.78 -12.39
N SER A 9 6.37 6.70 -13.16
CA SER A 9 5.48 5.52 -13.02
C SER A 9 5.88 4.61 -11.87
N GLY A 10 7.17 4.58 -11.51
CA GLY A 10 7.70 3.84 -10.36
C GLY A 10 7.11 4.32 -9.03
N ILE A 11 6.91 5.62 -8.85
CA ILE A 11 6.37 6.16 -7.60
C ILE A 11 4.88 5.89 -7.44
N TRP A 12 4.08 5.99 -8.51
CA TRP A 12 2.67 5.58 -8.45
C TRP A 12 2.50 4.09 -8.14
N THR A 13 3.37 3.24 -8.69
CA THR A 13 3.35 1.80 -8.43
C THR A 13 3.79 1.43 -7.01
N ILE A 14 4.45 2.33 -6.27
CA ILE A 14 4.81 2.14 -4.85
C ILE A 14 3.81 2.82 -3.91
N MET A 15 3.35 4.02 -4.25
CA MET A 15 2.45 4.81 -3.41
C MET A 15 1.04 4.22 -3.33
N LEU A 16 0.50 3.74 -4.44
CA LEU A 16 -0.85 3.19 -4.47
C LEU A 16 -0.97 1.95 -3.57
N PRO A 17 -0.05 0.96 -3.64
CA PRO A 17 -0.11 -0.16 -2.72
C PRO A 17 0.17 0.18 -1.26
N ILE A 18 1.05 1.16 -0.97
CA ILE A 18 1.31 1.64 0.41
C ILE A 18 0.05 2.25 1.03
N ASN A 19 -0.71 3.06 0.28
CA ASN A 19 -1.96 3.62 0.79
C ASN A 19 -2.99 2.55 1.13
N ILE A 20 -3.09 1.51 0.30
CA ILE A 20 -4.01 0.39 0.58
C ILE A 20 -3.59 -0.35 1.85
N LEU A 21 -2.28 -0.58 2.05
CA LEU A 21 -1.71 -1.17 3.26
C LEU A 21 -2.02 -0.34 4.52
N ILE A 22 -2.01 0.98 4.42
CA ILE A 22 -2.29 1.88 5.55
C ILE A 22 -3.65 1.60 6.17
N GLY A 23 -4.69 1.45 5.34
CA GLY A 23 -6.01 1.09 5.84
C GLY A 23 -6.05 -0.30 6.47
N GLU A 24 -5.39 -1.29 5.88
CA GLU A 24 -5.39 -2.66 6.42
C GLU A 24 -4.71 -2.77 7.78
N TYR A 25 -3.59 -2.08 7.96
CA TYR A 25 -2.92 -2.00 9.26
C TYR A 25 -3.80 -1.30 10.30
N THR A 26 -4.50 -0.24 9.90
CA THR A 26 -5.43 0.48 10.79
C THR A 26 -6.56 -0.43 11.25
N LEU A 27 -7.13 -1.21 10.32
CA LEU A 27 -8.16 -2.20 10.63
C LEU A 27 -7.61 -3.32 11.50
N TYR A 28 -6.40 -3.80 11.22
CA TYR A 28 -5.73 -4.83 12.02
C TYR A 28 -5.53 -4.39 13.48
N PHE A 29 -5.09 -3.14 13.68
CA PHE A 29 -4.91 -2.55 15.01
C PHE A 29 -6.24 -2.30 15.72
N LYS A 30 -7.28 -1.80 15.03
CA LYS A 30 -8.64 -1.69 15.57
C LYS A 30 -9.13 -3.04 16.09
N LEU A 31 -9.01 -4.09 15.27
CA LEU A 31 -9.39 -5.46 15.65
C LEU A 31 -8.52 -6.05 16.76
N ASN A 32 -7.32 -5.52 17.02
CA ASN A 32 -6.48 -5.91 18.17
C ASN A 32 -6.85 -5.15 19.45
N GLY A 33 -7.88 -4.29 19.43
CA GLY A 33 -8.26 -3.49 20.60
C GLY A 33 -7.31 -2.32 20.87
N ARG A 34 -6.48 -1.94 19.89
CA ARG A 34 -5.59 -0.77 20.03
C ARG A 34 -6.42 0.50 20.01
N SER A 35 -6.04 1.50 20.82
CA SER A 35 -6.75 2.77 20.84
C SER A 35 -6.66 3.49 19.49
N ARG A 36 -7.73 4.19 19.12
CA ARG A 36 -7.81 5.04 17.93
C ARG A 36 -6.64 6.03 17.89
N LYS A 37 -6.42 6.75 19.00
CA LYS A 37 -5.34 7.74 19.13
C LYS A 37 -3.95 7.16 18.81
N ASN A 38 -3.61 6.00 19.39
CA ASN A 38 -2.28 5.41 19.18
C ASN A 38 -2.12 4.92 17.73
N THR A 39 -3.18 4.36 17.16
CA THR A 39 -3.16 3.86 15.78
C THR A 39 -2.99 5.01 14.77
N HIS A 40 -3.75 6.10 14.92
CA HIS A 40 -3.61 7.27 14.05
C HIS A 40 -2.25 7.94 14.18
N ILE A 41 -1.69 8.04 15.39
CA ILE A 41 -0.36 8.64 15.59
C ILE A 41 0.69 7.83 14.83
N ILE A 42 0.73 6.51 15.04
CA ILE A 42 1.71 5.63 14.39
C ILE A 42 1.58 5.71 12.87
N MET A 43 0.35 5.63 12.37
CA MET A 43 0.13 5.58 10.94
C MET A 43 0.36 6.93 10.25
N SER A 44 0.01 8.04 10.93
CA SER A 44 0.35 9.39 10.46
C SER A 44 1.86 9.64 10.47
N SER A 45 2.59 9.13 11.48
CA SER A 45 4.05 9.21 11.52
C SER A 45 4.69 8.44 10.37
N ILE A 46 4.20 7.23 10.04
CA ILE A 46 4.68 6.44 8.89
C ILE A 46 4.41 7.18 7.58
N CYS A 47 3.21 7.74 7.39
CA CYS A 47 2.89 8.55 6.21
C CYS A 47 3.84 9.75 6.07
N LEU A 48 4.04 10.52 7.16
CA LEU A 48 4.93 11.69 7.16
C LEU A 48 6.38 11.31 6.85
N LEU A 49 6.89 10.23 7.46
CA LEU A 49 8.25 9.76 7.21
C LEU A 49 8.44 9.33 5.75
N THR A 50 7.42 8.68 5.17
CA THR A 50 7.41 8.31 3.75
C THR A 50 7.42 9.54 2.84
N VAL A 51 6.66 10.58 3.18
CA VAL A 51 6.65 11.88 2.45
C VAL A 51 8.02 12.55 2.49
N VAL A 52 8.65 12.58 3.67
CA VAL A 52 9.98 13.18 3.84
C VAL A 52 11.01 12.43 3.00
N ILE A 53 11.06 11.09 3.08
CA ILE A 53 12.00 10.27 2.29
C ILE A 53 11.80 10.52 0.79
N LEU A 54 10.57 10.51 0.29
CA LEU A 54 10.30 10.72 -1.12
C LEU A 54 10.58 12.13 -1.61
N LYS A 55 10.40 13.15 -0.76
CA LYS A 55 10.82 14.53 -1.06
C LYS A 55 12.35 14.64 -1.23
N TYR A 56 13.11 13.92 -0.41
CA TYR A 56 14.58 13.89 -0.52
C TYR A 56 15.06 13.12 -1.77
N ILE A 57 14.28 12.16 -2.26
CA ILE A 57 14.60 11.37 -3.45
C ILE A 57 14.16 12.08 -4.75
N GLY A 58 13.05 12.82 -4.73
CA GLY A 58 12.41 13.35 -5.95
C GLY A 58 12.46 14.89 -6.06
N ASN A 59 13.26 15.41 -6.99
CA ASN A 59 13.39 16.85 -7.27
C ASN A 59 12.28 17.45 -8.16
N HIS A 60 11.19 16.72 -8.44
CA HIS A 60 10.14 17.16 -9.36
C HIS A 60 8.80 17.52 -8.66
N PRO A 61 8.12 18.60 -9.12
CA PRO A 61 6.91 19.12 -8.48
C PRO A 61 5.71 18.15 -8.50
N TYR A 62 5.67 17.20 -9.44
CA TYR A 62 4.64 16.17 -9.51
C TYR A 62 4.67 15.18 -8.34
N TYR A 63 5.85 14.96 -7.74
CA TYR A 63 5.98 14.08 -6.57
C TYR A 63 5.33 14.68 -5.34
N LEU A 64 5.40 16.01 -5.20
CA LEU A 64 4.74 16.72 -4.11
C LEU A 64 3.22 16.52 -4.16
N VAL A 65 2.61 16.62 -5.34
CA VAL A 65 1.15 16.45 -5.51
C VAL A 65 0.74 15.00 -5.24
N ALA A 66 1.46 14.02 -5.79
CA ALA A 66 1.18 12.61 -5.54
C ALA A 66 1.33 12.23 -4.06
N LEU A 67 2.33 12.80 -3.38
CA LEU A 67 2.57 12.63 -1.94
C LEU A 67 1.47 13.22 -1.06
N ILE A 68 0.97 14.39 -1.44
CA ILE A 68 -0.13 15.04 -0.72
C ILE A 68 -1.39 14.19 -0.88
N LEU A 69 -1.74 13.80 -2.10
CA LEU A 69 -2.92 12.97 -2.38
C LEU A 69 -2.83 11.60 -1.69
N SER A 70 -1.66 10.96 -1.66
CA SER A 70 -1.46 9.68 -0.98
C SER A 70 -1.66 9.79 0.52
N THR A 71 -1.10 10.83 1.13
CA THR A 71 -1.20 11.09 2.57
C THR A 71 -2.65 11.37 2.98
N PHE A 72 -3.36 12.23 2.23
CA PHE A 72 -4.77 12.51 2.50
C PHE A 72 -5.64 11.26 2.32
N GLY A 73 -5.41 10.47 1.27
CA GLY A 73 -6.10 9.20 1.06
C GLY A 73 -5.94 8.26 2.25
N GLY A 74 -4.71 8.11 2.76
CA GLY A 74 -4.42 7.28 3.93
C GLY A 74 -5.13 7.76 5.20
N ILE A 75 -5.18 9.08 5.45
CA ILE A 75 -5.86 9.65 6.62
C ILE A 75 -7.38 9.45 6.53
N ILE A 76 -7.98 9.72 5.36
CA ILE A 76 -9.42 9.51 5.15
C ILE A 76 -9.79 8.04 5.34
N GLN A 77 -8.98 7.14 4.78
CA GLN A 77 -9.19 5.70 4.90
C GLN A 77 -9.09 5.23 6.36
N GLN A 78 -8.16 5.77 7.14
CA GLN A 78 -8.06 5.48 8.58
C GLN A 78 -9.31 5.89 9.34
N GLU A 79 -9.81 7.09 9.08
CA GLU A 79 -11.00 7.62 9.74
C GLU A 79 -12.25 6.81 9.38
N TRP A 80 -12.36 6.41 8.11
CA TRP A 80 -13.48 5.61 7.63
C TRP A 80 -13.56 4.24 8.29
N ILE A 81 -12.41 3.61 8.54
CA ILE A 81 -12.30 2.31 9.23
C ILE A 81 -12.77 2.38 10.69
N TRP A 82 -12.67 3.53 11.34
CA TRP A 82 -13.06 3.72 12.74
C TRP A 82 -14.54 4.03 12.95
N ARG A 83 -15.34 4.22 11.89
CA ARG A 83 -16.81 4.36 12.01
C ARG A 83 -17.46 3.12 12.66
N ASP A 84 -18.61 3.36 13.29
CA ASP A 84 -19.26 2.44 14.25
C ASP A 84 -19.65 1.07 13.69
N GLU A 85 -19.64 0.07 14.58
CA GLU A 85 -19.75 -1.36 14.26
C GLU A 85 -21.12 -1.83 13.73
N LYS A 86 -22.18 -1.03 13.91
CA LYS A 86 -23.55 -1.42 13.54
C LYS A 86 -23.79 -1.51 12.02
N GLU A 87 -22.94 -0.89 11.20
CA GLU A 87 -22.99 -0.99 9.72
C GLU A 87 -22.08 -2.10 9.16
N ILE A 88 -21.27 -2.78 9.98
CA ILE A 88 -20.24 -3.74 9.55
C ILE A 88 -20.82 -5.14 9.28
N ILE A 89 -21.99 -5.47 9.84
CA ILE A 89 -22.58 -6.83 9.77
C ILE A 89 -23.05 -7.17 8.34
N THR A 90 -23.60 -6.20 7.60
CA THR A 90 -24.05 -6.35 6.20
C THR A 90 -22.90 -6.24 5.19
N PHE A 91 -21.83 -5.52 5.50
CA PHE A 91 -20.64 -5.39 4.63
C PHE A 91 -19.71 -6.61 4.65
N ASN A 92 -19.95 -7.59 5.52
CA ASN A 92 -18.99 -8.63 5.85
C ASN A 92 -18.64 -9.57 4.67
N LYS A 93 -19.59 -9.91 3.78
CA LYS A 93 -19.30 -10.75 2.59
C LYS A 93 -18.53 -9.98 1.51
N VAL A 94 -18.90 -8.71 1.29
CA VAL A 94 -18.24 -7.84 0.31
C VAL A 94 -16.83 -7.49 0.77
N ASP A 95 -16.63 -7.24 2.07
CA ASP A 95 -15.31 -6.94 2.62
C ASP A 95 -14.37 -8.16 2.56
N ILE A 96 -14.87 -9.37 2.82
CA ILE A 96 -14.09 -10.62 2.61
C ILE A 96 -13.73 -10.79 1.13
N PHE A 97 -14.66 -10.54 0.21
CA PHE A 97 -14.40 -10.60 -1.23
C PHE A 97 -13.34 -9.57 -1.66
N LEU A 98 -13.42 -8.33 -1.16
CA LEU A 98 -12.42 -7.30 -1.41
C LEU A 98 -11.04 -7.68 -0.85
N LYS A 99 -10.96 -8.26 0.36
CA LYS A 99 -9.69 -8.80 0.90
C LYS A 99 -9.15 -9.92 0.01
N GLY A 100 -10.01 -10.79 -0.52
CA GLY A 100 -9.64 -11.82 -1.49
C GLY A 100 -9.06 -11.24 -2.78
N ILE A 101 -9.69 -10.22 -3.35
CA ILE A 101 -9.16 -9.48 -4.52
C ILE A 101 -7.77 -8.92 -4.23
N LYS A 102 -7.56 -8.36 -3.03
CA LYS A 102 -6.25 -7.79 -2.66
C LYS A 102 -5.17 -8.84 -2.46
N ILE A 103 -5.51 -10.02 -1.94
CA ILE A 103 -4.59 -11.16 -1.92
C ILE A 103 -4.20 -11.53 -3.37
N CYS A 104 -5.17 -11.60 -4.28
CA CYS A 104 -4.88 -11.83 -5.70
C CYS A 104 -3.97 -10.74 -6.29
N MET A 105 -4.19 -9.47 -5.93
CA MET A 105 -3.32 -8.36 -6.32
C MET A 105 -1.89 -8.54 -5.78
N GLY A 106 -1.73 -8.96 -4.52
CA GLY A 106 -0.43 -9.29 -3.94
C GLY A 106 0.28 -10.42 -4.69
N ILE A 107 -0.44 -11.47 -5.10
CA ILE A 107 0.08 -12.57 -5.92
C ILE A 107 0.52 -12.07 -7.31
N ILE A 108 -0.28 -11.21 -7.95
CA ILE A 108 0.07 -10.58 -9.23
C ILE A 108 1.35 -9.75 -9.08
N ILE A 109 1.47 -8.97 -8.00
CA ILE A 109 2.66 -8.17 -7.70
C ILE A 109 3.89 -9.07 -7.49
N LEU A 110 3.73 -10.22 -6.86
CA LEU A 110 4.82 -11.17 -6.57
C LEU A 110 5.32 -11.96 -7.78
N PHE A 111 4.42 -12.33 -8.71
CA PHE A 111 4.78 -13.24 -9.80
C PHE A 111 4.77 -12.57 -11.17
N ILE A 112 3.75 -11.76 -11.47
CA ILE A 112 3.58 -11.18 -12.81
C ILE A 112 4.53 -9.99 -13.00
N ILE A 113 4.62 -9.09 -12.02
CA ILE A 113 5.43 -7.87 -12.17
C ILE A 113 6.93 -8.21 -12.28
N PRO A 114 7.53 -9.14 -11.51
CA PRO A 114 8.93 -9.53 -11.69
C PRO A 114 9.19 -10.20 -13.04
N VAL A 115 8.27 -11.05 -13.52
CA VAL A 115 8.39 -11.72 -14.83
C VAL A 115 8.34 -10.70 -15.97
N ILE A 116 7.41 -9.75 -15.92
CA ILE A 116 7.35 -8.64 -16.90
C ILE A 116 8.64 -7.82 -16.83
N ARG A 117 9.18 -7.55 -15.63
CA ARG A 117 10.42 -6.78 -15.43
C ARG A 117 11.66 -7.51 -15.93
N MET A 118 11.72 -8.84 -15.82
CA MET A 118 12.80 -9.63 -16.41
C MET A 118 12.74 -9.64 -17.95
N LYS A 119 11.54 -9.64 -18.55
CA LYS A 119 11.37 -9.67 -20.01
C LYS A 119 11.43 -8.29 -20.68
N LEU A 120 10.93 -7.24 -20.05
CA LEU A 120 10.99 -5.85 -20.52
C LEU A 120 11.91 -5.04 -19.60
N SER A 121 13.20 -5.36 -19.64
CA SER A 121 14.24 -4.67 -18.87
C SER A 121 14.31 -3.15 -19.14
N PHE A 122 13.86 -2.71 -20.32
CA PHE A 122 13.79 -1.29 -20.71
C PHE A 122 12.60 -0.51 -20.12
N VAL A 123 11.57 -1.19 -19.60
CA VAL A 123 10.34 -0.55 -19.11
C VAL A 123 10.44 -0.10 -17.66
N PHE A 124 11.46 -0.55 -16.93
CA PHE A 124 11.73 -0.10 -15.56
C PHE A 124 13.16 0.41 -15.43
N LEU A 125 13.30 1.64 -15.92
CA LEU A 125 14.36 2.63 -15.70
C LEU A 125 15.77 2.22 -16.14
N ASN A 126 16.45 3.17 -16.77
CA ASN A 126 17.92 3.23 -16.93
C ASN A 126 18.66 3.35 -15.57
N LEU A 127 18.13 2.74 -14.50
CA LEU A 127 18.74 2.71 -13.18
C LEU A 127 19.96 1.78 -13.20
N PRO A 128 21.02 2.13 -12.47
CA PRO A 128 22.15 1.22 -12.28
C PRO A 128 21.68 -0.09 -11.62
N LEU A 129 22.39 -1.18 -11.90
CA LEU A 129 22.06 -2.53 -11.41
C LEU A 129 21.66 -2.62 -9.91
N PRO A 130 22.36 -1.99 -8.94
CA PRO A 130 21.99 -2.09 -7.53
C PRO A 130 20.59 -1.54 -7.22
N ASP A 131 20.22 -0.41 -7.82
CA ASP A 131 18.92 0.23 -7.59
C ASP A 131 17.76 -0.61 -8.12
N ARG A 132 17.99 -1.38 -9.20
CA ARG A 132 17.02 -2.34 -9.74
C ARG A 132 16.71 -3.46 -8.76
N TYR A 133 17.74 -4.04 -8.12
CA TYR A 133 17.54 -5.09 -7.11
C TYR A 133 16.78 -4.58 -5.88
N ILE A 134 17.09 -3.37 -5.42
CA ILE A 134 16.38 -2.73 -4.30
C ILE A 134 14.90 -2.52 -4.66
N ALA A 135 14.62 -2.00 -5.85
CA ALA A 135 13.24 -1.79 -6.30
C ALA A 135 12.46 -3.11 -6.45
N TYR A 136 13.11 -4.21 -6.84
CA TYR A 136 12.49 -5.53 -6.92
C TYR A 136 12.24 -6.12 -5.54
N PHE A 137 13.19 -5.96 -4.61
CA PHE A 137 13.03 -6.39 -3.22
C PHE A 137 11.86 -5.68 -2.54
N ILE A 138 11.76 -4.36 -2.69
CA ILE A 138 10.65 -3.56 -2.13
C ILE A 138 9.31 -4.06 -2.70
N LEU A 139 9.25 -4.33 -4.00
CA LEU A 139 8.02 -4.79 -4.64
C LEU A 139 7.60 -6.18 -4.15
N ILE A 140 8.55 -7.10 -3.97
CA ILE A 140 8.32 -8.44 -3.41
C ILE A 140 7.84 -8.35 -1.97
N ALA A 141 8.51 -7.55 -1.14
CA ALA A 141 8.14 -7.33 0.25
C ALA A 141 6.70 -6.78 0.33
N LEU A 142 6.38 -5.82 -0.52
CA LEU A 142 5.06 -5.21 -0.56
C LEU A 142 3.97 -6.19 -1.04
N GLY A 143 4.27 -7.04 -2.03
CA GLY A 143 3.37 -8.12 -2.46
C GLY A 143 3.11 -9.14 -1.33
N LEU A 144 4.15 -9.51 -0.57
CA LEU A 144 4.02 -10.40 0.59
C LEU A 144 3.18 -9.77 1.71
N GLU A 145 3.40 -8.49 2.02
CA GLU A 145 2.61 -7.79 3.03
C GLU A 145 1.11 -7.77 2.69
N HIS A 146 0.77 -7.49 1.42
CA HIS A 146 -0.63 -7.54 0.95
C HIS A 146 -1.27 -8.91 1.16
N ILE A 147 -0.53 -10.00 0.91
CA ILE A 147 -1.04 -11.37 1.12
C ILE A 147 -1.21 -11.67 2.60
N VAL A 148 -0.15 -11.47 3.39
CA VAL A 148 -0.12 -11.86 4.82
C VAL A 148 -1.12 -11.05 5.63
N LEU A 149 -1.17 -9.73 5.44
CA LEU A 149 -2.04 -8.85 6.21
C LEU A 149 -3.52 -9.10 5.92
N ASN A 150 -3.89 -9.26 4.64
CA ASN A 150 -5.26 -9.61 4.28
C ASN A 150 -5.65 -11.01 4.74
N GLY A 151 -4.73 -11.99 4.68
CA GLY A 151 -4.96 -13.34 5.23
C GLY A 151 -5.20 -13.32 6.75
N LEU A 152 -4.39 -12.56 7.50
CA LEU A 152 -4.58 -12.36 8.93
C LEU A 152 -5.90 -11.65 9.25
N LEU A 153 -6.27 -10.65 8.46
CA LEU A 153 -7.55 -9.95 8.61
C LEU A 153 -8.72 -10.90 8.36
N ILE A 154 -8.71 -11.70 7.29
CA ILE A 154 -9.77 -12.69 7.02
C ILE A 154 -9.89 -13.67 8.19
N LYS A 155 -8.77 -14.24 8.66
CA LYS A 155 -8.77 -15.15 9.81
C LYS A 155 -9.39 -14.49 11.04
N LYS A 156 -8.98 -13.27 11.35
CA LYS A 156 -9.43 -12.55 12.55
C LYS A 156 -10.89 -12.09 12.47
N PHE A 157 -11.37 -11.71 11.29
CA PHE A 157 -12.78 -11.41 11.06
C PHE A 157 -13.66 -12.66 11.14
N TYR A 158 -13.16 -13.80 10.65
CA TYR A 158 -13.90 -15.06 10.66
C TYR A 158 -13.99 -15.68 12.06
N TYR A 159 -12.92 -15.65 12.85
CA TYR A 159 -12.85 -16.25 14.20
C TYR A 159 -13.43 -15.39 15.32
N ARG A 160 -13.75 -14.10 15.08
CA ARG A 160 -14.45 -13.23 16.06
C ARG A 160 -15.98 -13.27 15.92
N ARG A 161 -16.51 -13.96 14.90
CA ARG A 161 -17.91 -14.39 14.86
C ARG A 161 -18.07 -15.68 15.65
#